data_AF-A0A853DFE3-F1
#
_entry.id   AF-A0A853DFE3-F1
#
_cell.length_a   1.000
_cell.length_b   1.000
_cell.length_c   1.000
_cell.angle_alpha   90.00
_cell.angle_beta   90.00
_cell.angle_gamma   90.00
#
_symmetry.space_group_name_H-M   'P 1'
#
loop_
_entity.id
_entity.type
_entity.pdbx_description
1 polymer ?
#
loop_
_entity_poly.entity_id
_entity_poly.type
_entity_poly.pdbx_seq_one_letter_code
_entity_poly.pdbx_strand_id
1 'polypeptide(L)'
;MTHVSPEPKAAPSSDLNARQEALLWAGADVVFIVILLLLSATFLSVNSDSFLTATLIAPFVGWVIGNLLAFVVPRTISTPSWLIAIVALVLVVICAGVFHSGQGVIATGRGLAGLIIGLATGFLFLRAWRAQHQAHSAARETA
;
A
#
# COMPACT_ATOMS: atom_id res chain seq x y z
N MET A 1 31.21 15.70 21.89
CA MET A 1 29.94 15.87 21.16
C MET A 1 29.83 14.71 20.20
N THR A 2 29.04 13.70 20.55
CA THR A 2 28.75 12.56 19.66
C THR A 2 28.01 13.11 18.44
N HIS A 3 28.67 13.12 17.29
CA HIS A 3 28.01 13.32 16.00
C HIS A 3 27.01 12.18 15.84
N VAL A 4 25.76 12.40 16.27
CA VAL A 4 24.65 11.52 15.92
C VAL A 4 24.48 11.72 14.42
N SER A 5 25.05 10.81 13.63
CA SER A 5 24.79 10.77 12.19
C SER A 5 23.27 10.74 12.02
N PRO A 6 22.66 11.71 11.32
CA PRO A 6 21.22 11.78 11.22
C PRO A 6 20.72 10.47 10.59
N GLU A 7 19.84 9.77 11.32
CA GLU A 7 19.26 8.53 10.81
C GLU A 7 18.62 8.77 9.43
N PRO A 8 18.77 7.83 8.49
CA PRO A 8 18.30 8.04 7.13
C PRO A 8 16.79 8.20 7.09
N LYS A 9 16.32 9.24 6.39
CA LYS A 9 14.90 9.52 6.18
C LYS A 9 14.43 9.01 4.83
N ALA A 10 13.23 8.44 4.78
CA ALA A 10 12.64 7.94 3.53
C ALA A 10 12.02 9.05 2.66
N ALA A 11 11.60 10.15 3.27
CA ALA A 11 11.20 11.37 2.58
C ALA A 11 11.71 12.61 3.35
N PRO A 12 12.08 13.71 2.67
CA PRO A 12 12.56 14.93 3.33
C PRO A 12 11.57 15.52 4.33
N SER A 13 10.28 15.31 4.10
CA SER A 13 9.17 15.77 4.92
C SER A 13 8.70 14.80 6.01
N SER A 14 9.37 13.65 6.17
CA SER A 14 9.00 12.64 7.16
C SER A 14 9.69 12.90 8.50
N ASP A 15 8.92 12.85 9.59
CA ASP A 15 9.44 12.88 10.96
C ASP A 15 9.96 11.50 11.40
N LEU A 16 9.64 10.45 10.64
CA LEU A 16 10.06 9.08 10.92
C LEU A 16 11.40 8.76 10.24
N ASN A 17 12.19 7.90 10.89
CA ASN A 17 13.33 7.29 10.22
C ASN A 17 12.86 6.29 9.16
N ALA A 18 13.72 5.99 8.18
CA ALA A 18 13.38 5.13 7.05
C ALA A 18 12.95 3.72 7.48
N ARG A 19 13.47 3.20 8.60
CA ARG A 19 13.11 1.89 9.13
C ARG A 19 11.70 1.89 9.73
N GLN A 20 11.36 2.90 10.53
CA GLN A 20 10.04 3.12 11.10
C GLN A 20 9.02 3.33 9.99
N GLU A 21 9.37 4.11 8.96
CA GLU A 21 8.50 4.34 7.82
C GLU A 21 8.27 3.04 7.02
N ALA A 22 9.30 2.21 6.80
CA ALA A 22 9.13 0.90 6.17
C ALA A 22 8.22 -0.02 7.00
N LEU A 23 8.42 -0.09 8.32
CA LEU A 23 7.59 -0.90 9.22
C LEU A 23 6.14 -0.39 9.27
N LEU A 24 5.95 0.93 9.28
CA LEU A 24 4.65 1.57 9.24
C LEU A 24 3.90 1.17 7.97
N TRP A 25 4.52 1.28 6.80
CA TRP A 25 3.86 0.96 5.54
C TRP A 25 3.65 -0.54 5.35
N ALA A 26 4.55 -1.39 5.83
CA ALA A 26 4.34 -2.84 5.86
C ALA A 26 3.17 -3.23 6.77
N GLY A 27 3.07 -2.63 7.96
CA GLY A 27 1.95 -2.84 8.87
C GLY A 27 0.63 -2.30 8.30
N ALA A 28 0.66 -1.10 7.72
CA ALA A 28 -0.50 -0.50 7.08
C ALA A 28 -1.01 -1.34 5.90
N ASP A 29 -0.11 -1.94 5.11
CA ASP A 29 -0.47 -2.83 4.00
C ASP A 29 -1.33 -4.00 4.46
N VAL A 30 -0.88 -4.69 5.51
CA VAL A 30 -1.61 -5.82 6.11
C VAL A 30 -2.94 -5.36 6.70
N VAL A 31 -2.94 -4.25 7.44
CA VAL A 31 -4.17 -3.72 8.04
C VAL A 31 -5.19 -3.34 6.97
N PHE A 32 -4.77 -2.67 5.89
CA PHE A 32 -5.68 -2.25 4.83
C PHE A 32 -6.27 -3.42 4.06
N ILE A 33 -5.48 -4.46 3.73
CA ILE A 33 -6.04 -5.64 3.06
C ILE A 33 -6.99 -6.39 3.97
N VAL A 34 -6.68 -6.54 5.26
CA VAL A 34 -7.59 -7.19 6.24
C VAL A 34 -8.90 -6.41 6.36
N ILE A 35 -8.84 -5.08 6.48
CA ILE A 35 -10.03 -4.23 6.51
C ILE A 35 -10.84 -4.40 5.22
N LEU A 36 -10.18 -4.38 4.05
CA LEU A 36 -10.87 -4.55 2.76
C LEU A 36 -11.57 -5.92 2.66
N LEU A 37 -10.93 -7.00 3.13
CA LEU A 37 -11.52 -8.34 3.16
C LEU A 37 -12.70 -8.42 4.12
N LEU A 38 -12.58 -7.83 5.32
CA LEU A 38 -13.67 -7.77 6.30
C LEU A 38 -14.86 -6.99 5.76
N LEU A 39 -14.64 -5.79 5.22
CA LEU A 39 -15.68 -4.99 4.57
C LEU A 39 -16.31 -5.74 3.39
N SER A 40 -15.49 -6.46 2.61
CA SER A 40 -16.01 -7.26 1.50
C SER A 40 -16.94 -8.36 2.01
N ALA A 41 -16.60 -9.01 3.12
CA ALA A 41 -17.38 -10.09 3.72
C ALA A 41 -18.65 -9.62 4.43
N THR A 42 -18.63 -8.46 5.10
CA THR A 42 -19.79 -7.94 5.84
C THR A 42 -20.87 -7.32 4.96
N PHE A 43 -20.49 -6.74 3.82
CA PHE A 43 -21.43 -6.01 2.95
C PHE A 43 -22.00 -6.84 1.78
N LEU A 44 -21.76 -8.16 1.71
CA LEU A 44 -22.37 -8.99 0.67
C LEU A 44 -23.66 -9.65 1.14
N SER A 45 -24.74 -9.46 0.38
CA SER A 45 -26.00 -10.17 0.59
C SER A 45 -25.80 -11.65 0.26
N VAL A 46 -26.29 -12.51 1.17
CA VAL A 46 -26.15 -13.97 1.14
C VAL A 46 -26.89 -14.52 -0.07
N ASN A 47 -26.25 -14.61 -1.22
CA ASN A 47 -26.75 -15.44 -2.33
C ASN A 47 -25.63 -15.79 -3.33
N SER A 48 -25.51 -17.09 -3.60
CA SER A 48 -24.79 -17.75 -4.71
C SER A 48 -23.27 -17.92 -4.63
N ASP A 49 -22.80 -18.94 -5.35
CA ASP A 49 -21.42 -19.43 -5.57
C ASP A 49 -20.33 -18.38 -5.91
N SER A 50 -20.73 -17.11 -6.05
CA SER A 50 -19.86 -15.96 -6.27
C SER A 50 -19.23 -15.37 -4.99
N PHE A 51 -19.64 -15.86 -3.80
CA PHE A 51 -19.12 -15.38 -2.51
C PHE A 51 -17.60 -15.48 -2.42
N LEU A 52 -17.00 -16.64 -2.69
CA LEU A 52 -15.56 -16.82 -2.51
C LEU A 52 -14.75 -15.92 -3.45
N THR A 53 -15.13 -15.87 -4.73
CA THR A 53 -14.36 -15.23 -5.79
C THR A 53 -14.44 -13.71 -5.73
N ALA A 54 -15.63 -13.14 -5.55
CA ALA A 54 -15.81 -11.68 -5.52
C ALA A 54 -15.47 -11.05 -4.15
N THR A 55 -15.47 -11.86 -3.08
CA THR A 55 -15.32 -11.35 -1.70
C THR A 55 -13.91 -11.45 -1.19
N LEU A 56 -13.21 -12.54 -1.50
CA LEU A 56 -11.89 -12.80 -0.97
C LEU A 56 -10.84 -12.80 -2.07
N ILE A 57 -11.12 -13.47 -3.19
CA ILE A 57 -10.11 -13.67 -4.25
C ILE A 57 -9.83 -12.35 -5.00
N ALA A 58 -10.85 -11.66 -5.50
CA ALA A 58 -10.67 -10.43 -6.27
C ALA A 58 -9.84 -9.34 -5.53
N PRO A 59 -10.19 -8.92 -4.29
CA PRO A 59 -9.38 -7.93 -3.57
C PRO A 59 -7.98 -8.45 -3.23
N PHE A 60 -7.83 -9.73 -2.90
CA PHE A 60 -6.51 -10.30 -2.60
C PHE A 60 -5.61 -10.36 -3.82
N VAL A 61 -6.11 -10.83 -4.97
CA VAL A 61 -5.36 -10.87 -6.24
C VAL A 61 -4.99 -9.46 -6.67
N GLY A 62 -5.92 -8.51 -6.57
CA GLY A 62 -5.64 -7.09 -6.80
C GLY A 62 -4.48 -6.60 -5.94
N TRP A 63 -4.53 -6.86 -4.64
CA TRP A 63 -3.48 -6.49 -3.68
C TRP A 63 -2.12 -7.09 -4.00
N VAL A 64 -2.05 -8.37 -4.36
CA VAL A 64 -0.81 -9.01 -4.80
C VAL A 64 -0.26 -8.33 -6.07
N ILE A 65 -1.11 -8.09 -7.06
CA ILE A 65 -0.71 -7.42 -8.30
C ILE A 65 -0.21 -6.00 -8.01
N GLY A 66 -0.92 -5.24 -7.17
CA GLY A 66 -0.52 -3.89 -6.77
C GLY A 66 0.88 -3.87 -6.14
N ASN A 67 1.14 -4.79 -5.21
CA ASN A 67 2.46 -4.95 -4.59
C ASN A 67 3.55 -5.28 -5.62
N LEU A 68 3.27 -6.14 -6.59
CA LEU A 68 4.21 -6.45 -7.67
C LEU A 68 4.47 -5.24 -8.58
N LEU A 69 3.42 -4.49 -8.93
CA LEU A 69 3.54 -3.29 -9.76
C LEU A 69 4.35 -2.19 -9.07
N ALA A 70 4.28 -2.07 -7.75
CA ALA A 70 5.07 -1.12 -6.98
C ALA A 70 6.59 -1.25 -7.21
N PHE A 71 7.09 -2.44 -7.58
CA PHE A 71 8.50 -2.64 -7.93
C PHE A 71 8.91 -1.94 -9.24
N VAL A 72 7.96 -1.81 -10.17
CA VAL A 72 8.16 -1.33 -11.54
C VAL A 72 7.91 0.18 -11.67
N VAL A 73 7.14 0.79 -10.76
CA VAL A 73 6.84 2.23 -10.79
C VAL A 73 8.11 3.09 -10.69
N PRO A 74 8.33 4.05 -11.62
CA PRO A 74 9.47 4.96 -11.58
C PRO A 74 9.49 5.80 -10.30
N ARG A 75 10.67 5.91 -9.69
CA ARG A 75 10.84 6.35 -8.28
C ARG A 75 11.22 7.81 -8.12
N THR A 76 11.14 8.59 -9.19
CA THR A 76 11.46 10.02 -9.23
C THR A 76 10.38 10.89 -8.59
N ILE A 77 9.36 10.30 -7.99
CA ILE A 77 8.26 11.00 -7.37
C ILE A 77 8.70 11.52 -5.98
N SER A 78 9.01 12.81 -5.89
CA SER A 78 9.30 13.57 -4.67
C SER A 78 8.08 13.75 -3.74
N THR A 79 6.96 13.08 -4.01
CA THR A 79 5.69 13.32 -3.33
C THR A 79 5.74 12.86 -1.87
N PRO A 80 5.19 13.65 -0.92
CA PRO A 80 5.08 13.26 0.48
C PRO A 80 4.32 11.93 0.65
N SER A 81 4.77 11.10 1.59
CA SER A 81 4.18 9.77 1.87
C SER A 81 2.69 9.87 2.19
N TRP A 82 2.32 10.86 3.00
CA TRP A 82 0.94 11.10 3.43
C TRP A 82 0.03 11.46 2.25
N LEU A 83 0.53 12.18 1.24
CA LEU A 83 -0.28 12.56 0.08
C LEU A 83 -0.59 11.32 -0.79
N ILE A 84 0.39 10.43 -0.96
CA ILE A 84 0.19 9.15 -1.66
C ILE A 84 -0.87 8.33 -0.92
N ALA A 85 -0.80 8.26 0.41
CA ALA A 85 -1.78 7.54 1.22
C ALA A 85 -3.20 8.14 1.11
N ILE A 86 -3.35 9.47 1.14
CA ILE A 86 -4.64 10.13 0.98
C ILE A 86 -5.22 9.86 -0.41
N VAL A 87 -4.42 10.00 -1.47
CA VAL A 87 -4.87 9.75 -2.84
C VAL A 87 -5.30 8.29 -2.99
N ALA A 88 -4.53 7.35 -2.46
CA ALA A 88 -4.89 5.93 -2.46
C ALA A 88 -6.21 5.67 -1.72
N LEU A 89 -6.40 6.27 -0.54
CA LEU A 89 -7.63 6.15 0.23
C LEU A 89 -8.85 6.69 -0.55
N VAL A 90 -8.73 7.86 -1.17
CA VAL A 90 -9.80 8.45 -1.99
C VAL A 90 -10.15 7.53 -3.15
N LEU A 91 -9.15 7.00 -3.86
CA LEU A 91 -9.38 6.06 -4.96
C LEU A 91 -10.05 4.77 -4.49
N VAL A 92 -9.66 4.21 -3.34
CA VAL A 92 -10.30 3.04 -2.74
C VAL A 92 -11.77 3.31 -2.40
N VAL A 93 -12.08 4.48 -1.83
CA VAL A 93 -13.46 4.87 -1.52
C VAL A 93 -14.28 5.04 -2.80
N ILE A 94 -13.72 5.62 -3.86
CA ILE A 94 -14.36 5.71 -5.17
C ILE A 94 -14.61 4.31 -5.73
N CYS A 95 -13.64 3.39 -5.64
CA CYS A 95 -13.81 2.00 -6.03
C CYS A 95 -14.92 1.28 -5.24
N ALA A 96 -15.11 1.62 -3.97
CA ALA A 96 -16.21 1.08 -3.17
C ALA A 96 -17.57 1.69 -3.54
N GLY A 97 -17.63 3.00 -3.82
CA GLY A 97 -18.88 3.71 -4.12
C GLY A 97 -19.39 3.53 -5.56
N VAL A 98 -18.50 3.59 -6.55
CA VAL A 98 -18.86 3.52 -7.98
C VAL A 98 -19.29 2.11 -8.39
N PHE A 99 -18.74 1.08 -7.77
CA PHE A 99 -18.94 -0.30 -8.18
C PHE A 99 -20.05 -1.03 -7.39
N HIS A 100 -20.97 -0.28 -6.77
CA HIS A 100 -22.07 -0.84 -5.98
C HIS A 100 -23.19 -1.47 -6.83
N SER A 101 -23.31 -1.12 -8.11
CA SER A 101 -24.41 -1.53 -8.99
C SER A 101 -24.01 -2.65 -9.96
N GLY A 102 -24.15 -3.90 -9.52
CA GLY A 102 -24.09 -5.11 -10.36
C GLY A 102 -23.03 -6.15 -9.93
N GLN A 103 -23.38 -7.44 -9.98
CA GLN A 103 -22.53 -8.52 -9.45
C GLN A 103 -21.12 -8.60 -10.07
N GLY A 104 -20.97 -8.40 -11.38
CA GLY A 104 -19.65 -8.36 -12.04
C GLY A 104 -18.85 -7.07 -11.79
N VAL A 105 -19.57 -5.99 -11.49
CA VAL A 105 -19.00 -4.67 -11.20
C VAL A 105 -18.39 -4.65 -9.79
N ILE A 106 -19.04 -5.32 -8.83
CA ILE A 106 -18.55 -5.43 -7.43
C ILE A 106 -17.19 -6.13 -7.34
N ALA A 107 -17.01 -7.26 -8.03
CA ALA A 107 -15.72 -7.98 -8.04
C ALA A 107 -14.59 -7.11 -8.62
N THR A 108 -14.91 -6.37 -9.69
CA THR A 108 -13.96 -5.45 -10.34
C THR A 108 -13.58 -4.29 -9.42
N GLY A 109 -14.55 -3.65 -8.77
CA GLY A 109 -14.29 -2.56 -7.81
C GLY A 109 -13.44 -3.01 -6.63
N ARG A 110 -13.69 -4.21 -6.09
CA ARG A 110 -12.90 -4.79 -5.00
C ARG A 110 -11.48 -5.17 -5.42
N GLY A 111 -11.34 -5.73 -6.62
CA GLY A 111 -10.03 -6.00 -7.21
C GLY A 111 -9.21 -4.73 -7.41
N LEU A 112 -9.84 -3.67 -7.93
CA LEU A 112 -9.20 -2.36 -8.08
C LEU A 112 -8.81 -1.75 -6.72
N ALA A 113 -9.70 -1.83 -5.72
CA ALA A 113 -9.39 -1.37 -4.37
C ALA A 113 -8.17 -2.10 -3.79
N GLY A 114 -8.12 -3.44 -3.92
CA GLY A 114 -6.96 -4.22 -3.53
C GLY A 114 -5.69 -3.79 -4.26
N LEU A 115 -5.76 -3.59 -5.58
CA LEU A 115 -4.65 -3.14 -6.41
C LEU A 115 -4.12 -1.78 -5.99
N ILE A 116 -5.00 -0.82 -5.70
CA ILE A 116 -4.62 0.52 -5.24
C ILE A 116 -3.92 0.45 -3.89
N ILE A 117 -4.45 -0.35 -2.95
CA ILE A 117 -3.83 -0.57 -1.64
C ILE A 117 -2.41 -1.10 -1.84
N GLY A 118 -2.25 -2.26 -2.50
CA GLY A 118 -0.95 -2.90 -2.67
C GLY A 118 0.06 -2.05 -3.44
N LEU A 119 -0.40 -1.27 -4.43
CA LEU A 119 0.48 -0.37 -5.18
C LEU A 119 0.98 0.79 -4.33
N ALA A 120 0.08 1.44 -3.57
CA ALA A 120 0.43 2.60 -2.75
C ALA A 120 1.33 2.21 -1.58
N THR A 121 0.95 1.17 -0.82
CA THR A 121 1.71 0.69 0.33
C THR A 121 3.03 0.06 -0.09
N GLY A 122 3.03 -0.78 -1.13
CA GLY A 122 4.23 -1.38 -1.69
C GLY A 122 5.23 -0.34 -2.17
N PHE A 123 4.74 0.73 -2.83
CA PHE A 123 5.61 1.83 -3.27
C PHE A 123 6.26 2.56 -2.09
N LEU A 124 5.47 2.88 -1.07
CA LEU A 124 5.94 3.58 0.13
C LEU A 124 6.92 2.73 0.95
N PHE A 125 6.65 1.43 1.09
CA PHE A 125 7.55 0.46 1.70
C PHE A 125 8.89 0.39 0.96
N LEU A 126 8.86 0.20 -0.37
CA LEU A 126 10.08 0.08 -1.18
C LEU A 126 10.92 1.34 -1.17
N ARG A 127 10.27 2.52 -1.12
CA ARG A 127 10.97 3.79 -0.98
C ARG A 127 11.72 3.85 0.35
N ALA A 128 11.06 3.51 1.44
CA ALA A 128 11.64 3.53 2.78
C ALA A 128 12.77 2.49 2.96
N TRP A 129 12.54 1.26 2.49
CA TRP A 129 13.53 0.18 2.52
C TRP A 129 14.83 0.54 1.79
N ARG A 130 14.73 1.17 0.61
CA ARG A 130 15.92 1.58 -0.14
C ARG A 130 16.66 2.74 0.47
N ALA A 131 15.96 3.74 1.01
CA ALA A 131 16.61 4.84 1.73
C ALA A 131 17.46 4.31 2.89
N GLN A 132 16.95 3.31 3.61
CA GLN A 132 17.71 2.62 4.65
C GLN A 132 18.92 1.85 4.10
N HIS A 133 18.74 1.10 3.00
CA HIS A 133 19.86 0.35 2.39
C HIS A 133 20.97 1.24 1.86
N GLN A 134 20.64 2.34 1.18
CA GLN A 134 21.63 3.28 0.65
C GLN A 134 22.46 3.91 1.78
N ALA A 135 21.81 4.27 2.89
CA ALA A 135 22.50 4.81 4.05
C ALA A 135 23.43 3.78 4.73
N HIS A 136 23.00 2.52 4.82
CA HIS A 136 23.88 1.46 5.32
C HIS A 136 25.07 1.19 4.40
N SER A 137 24.88 1.21 3.08
CA SER A 137 25.99 1.04 2.13
C SER A 137 26.99 2.20 2.22
N ALA A 138 26.51 3.45 2.26
CA ALA A 138 27.36 4.63 2.40
C ALA A 138 28.16 4.61 3.71
N ALA A 139 27.53 4.21 4.83
CA ALA A 139 28.21 4.09 6.12
C ALA A 139 29.35 3.05 6.12
N ARG A 140 29.24 1.99 5.30
CA ARG A 140 30.28 0.96 5.15
C ARG A 140 31.45 1.40 4.28
N GLU A 141 31.22 2.30 3.33
CA GLU A 141 32.30 2.84 2.48
C GLU A 141 33.14 3.90 3.21
N THR A 142 32.58 4.52 4.25
CA THR A 142 33.24 5.56 5.06
C THR A 142 33.90 5.04 6.34
N ALA A 143 33.76 3.75 6.66
CA ALA A 143 34.29 3.11 7.87
C ALA A 143 35.55 2.29 7.55
#